data_AF-A0A6B3H7R6-F1
#
_entry.id   AF-A0A6B3H7R6-F1
#
_cell.length_a   1.000
_cell.length_b   1.000
_cell.length_c   1.000
_cell.angle_alpha   90.00
_cell.angle_beta   90.00
_cell.angle_gamma   90.00
#
_symmetry.space_group_name_H-M   'P 1'
#
loop_
_entity.id
_entity.type
_entity.pdbx_description
1 polymer ?
#
loop_
_entity_poly.entity_id
_entity_poly.type
_entity_poly.pdbx_seq_one_letter_code
_entity_poly.pdbx_strand_id
1 'polypeptide(L)' 'MAQPFSLPDFYVPYPARLNPHVEAARAHTRQWARSMGMLEGSGIWEEKDLEAHDYALLCAYTHPD' A
#
# COMPACT_ATOMS: atom_id res chain seq x y z
N MET A 1 -13.16 5.15 -16.26
CA MET A 1 -14.35 4.84 -15.43
C MET A 1 -15.11 6.13 -15.19
N ALA A 2 -16.44 6.10 -15.20
CA ALA A 2 -17.22 7.28 -14.83
C ALA A 2 -17.14 7.44 -13.31
N GLN A 3 -16.70 8.60 -12.83
CA GLN A 3 -16.72 8.96 -11.42
C GLN A 3 -18.13 9.52 -11.11
N PRO A 4 -18.98 8.81 -10.36
CA PRO A 4 -20.40 9.18 -10.23
C PRO A 4 -20.64 10.42 -9.36
N PHE A 5 -19.66 10.84 -8.57
CA PHE A 5 -19.71 12.02 -7.71
C PHE A 5 -18.30 12.52 -7.38
N SER A 6 -18.17 13.79 -7.00
CA SER A 6 -16.92 14.36 -6.49
C SER A 6 -16.73 14.02 -5.00
N LEU A 7 -15.52 13.68 -4.60
CA LEU A 7 -15.20 13.50 -3.18
C LEU A 7 -15.38 14.84 -2.43
N PRO A 8 -15.94 14.82 -1.21
CA PRO A 8 -16.02 16.01 -0.38
C PRO A 8 -14.66 16.34 0.26
N ASP A 9 -14.57 17.51 0.87
CA ASP A 9 -13.46 17.82 1.77
C ASP A 9 -13.64 17.06 3.08
N PHE A 10 -12.67 16.22 3.43
CA PHE A 10 -12.68 15.44 4.67
C PHE A 10 -12.06 16.23 5.82
N TYR A 11 -12.72 16.22 6.97
CA TYR A 11 -12.16 16.78 8.20
C TYR A 11 -11.07 15.86 8.78
N VAL A 12 -9.83 16.35 8.85
CA VAL A 12 -8.66 15.63 9.35
C VAL A 12 -8.01 16.44 10.49
N PRO A 13 -8.38 16.19 11.76
CA PRO A 13 -7.91 17.00 12.89
C PRO A 13 -6.41 16.88 13.17
N TYR A 14 -5.78 15.79 12.72
CA TYR A 14 -4.38 15.50 12.95
C TYR A 14 -3.69 15.17 11.61
N PRO A 15 -2.53 15.78 11.31
CA PRO A 15 -1.78 15.45 10.11
C PRO A 15 -1.16 14.05 10.24
N ALA A 16 -1.14 13.31 9.14
CA ALA A 16 -0.46 12.03 9.08
C ALA A 16 1.06 12.22 9.19
N ARG A 17 1.74 11.28 9.85
CA ARG A 17 3.19 11.14 9.86
C ARG A 17 3.54 9.91 9.02
N LEU A 18 4.71 9.93 8.38
CA LEU A 18 5.17 8.82 7.57
C LEU A 18 6.38 8.16 8.23
N ASN A 19 6.30 6.84 8.44
CA ASN A 19 7.42 6.07 8.95
C ASN A 19 8.64 6.22 8.02
N PRO A 20 9.84 6.58 8.53
CA PRO A 20 11.04 6.76 7.71
C PRO A 20 11.54 5.47 7.04
N HIS A 21 11.02 4.31 7.44
CA HIS A 21 11.41 3.00 6.92
C HIS A 21 10.51 2.47 5.80
N VAL A 22 9.65 3.30 5.20
CA VAL A 22 8.68 2.89 4.16
C VAL A 22 9.34 2.16 2.96
N GLU A 23 10.52 2.59 2.51
CA GLU A 23 11.21 1.92 1.40
C GLU A 23 11.71 0.52 1.77
N ALA A 24 12.19 0.36 3.00
CA ALA A 24 12.59 -0.95 3.51
C ALA A 24 11.37 -1.88 3.62
N ALA A 25 10.23 -1.35 4.07
CA ALA A 25 8.97 -2.10 4.11
C ALA A 25 8.50 -2.51 2.70
N ARG A 26 8.56 -1.61 1.70
CA ARG A 26 8.22 -1.93 0.29
C ARG A 26 9.06 -3.08 -0.25
N ALA A 27 10.39 -3.00 -0.06
CA ALA A 27 11.31 -4.05 -0.51
C ALA A 27 11.02 -5.39 0.17
N HIS A 28 10.83 -5.39 1.50
CA HIS A 28 10.55 -6.59 2.27
C HIS A 28 9.20 -7.22 1.88
N THR A 29 8.14 -6.42 1.77
CA THR A 29 6.79 -6.91 1.44
C THR A 29 6.75 -7.57 0.05
N ARG A 30 7.42 -6.99 -0.96
CA ARG A 30 7.52 -7.59 -2.30
C ARG A 30 8.16 -8.98 -2.24
N GLN A 31 9.28 -9.07 -1.51
CA GLN A 31 10.02 -10.33 -1.37
C GLN A 31 9.21 -11.39 -0.62
N TRP A 32 8.55 -10.98 0.46
CA TRP A 32 7.69 -11.83 1.26
C TRP A 32 6.48 -12.34 0.45
N ALA A 33 5.74 -11.46 -0.22
CA ALA A 33 4.59 -11.85 -1.03
C ALA A 33 4.93 -12.87 -2.12
N ARG A 34 6.09 -12.68 -2.80
CA ARG A 34 6.60 -13.68 -3.76
C ARG A 34 6.90 -15.02 -3.09
N SER A 35 7.59 -15.00 -1.94
CA SER A 35 7.91 -16.25 -1.20
C SER A 35 6.67 -17.00 -0.71
N MET A 36 5.59 -16.27 -0.45
CA MET A 36 4.30 -16.83 -0.01
C MET A 36 3.42 -17.30 -1.18
N GLY A 37 3.88 -17.18 -2.43
CA GLY A 37 3.10 -17.57 -3.61
C GLY A 37 1.88 -16.68 -3.87
N MET A 38 1.92 -15.41 -3.43
CA MET A 38 0.80 -14.47 -3.58
C MET A 38 0.81 -13.71 -4.92
N LEU A 39 1.91 -13.78 -5.68
CA LEU A 39 2.11 -13.03 -6.93
C LEU A 39 1.97 -13.94 -8.16
N GLU A 40 2.95 -13.92 -9.07
CA GLU A 40 2.94 -14.68 -10.31
C GLU A 40 2.58 -16.16 -10.05
N GLY A 41 1.53 -16.65 -10.71
CA GLY A 41 1.02 -18.03 -10.53
C GLY A 41 -0.04 -18.19 -9.43
N SER A 42 -0.37 -17.15 -8.67
CA SER A 42 -1.48 -17.15 -7.71
C SER A 42 -2.86 -17.13 -8.38
N GLY A 43 -2.95 -16.61 -9.61
CA GLY A 43 -4.21 -16.33 -10.31
C GLY A 43 -4.98 -15.12 -9.74
N ILE A 44 -4.40 -14.38 -8.80
CA ILE A 44 -5.03 -13.24 -8.13
C ILE A 44 -4.25 -11.95 -8.39
N TRP A 45 -2.96 -11.91 -8.07
CA TRP A 45 -2.11 -10.74 -8.20
C TRP A 45 -0.83 -11.04 -8.97
N GLU A 46 -0.36 -10.03 -9.70
CA GLU A 46 1.02 -9.90 -10.19
C GLU A 46 1.77 -8.88 -9.32
N GLU A 47 3.10 -8.80 -9.41
CA GLU A 47 3.89 -7.80 -8.65
C GLU A 47 3.36 -6.37 -8.83
N LYS A 48 2.98 -5.99 -10.06
CA LYS A 48 2.42 -4.66 -10.36
C LYS A 48 1.14 -4.34 -9.57
N ASP A 49 0.34 -5.37 -9.26
CA ASP A 49 -0.91 -5.19 -8.53
C ASP A 49 -0.58 -4.91 -7.06
N LEU A 50 0.35 -5.66 -6.47
CA LEU A 50 0.85 -5.41 -5.12
C LEU A 50 1.44 -3.99 -5.01
N GLU A 51 2.24 -3.57 -5.98
CA GLU A 51 2.83 -2.22 -6.01
C GLU A 51 1.78 -1.13 -6.17
N ALA A 52 0.74 -1.35 -6.96
CA ALA A 52 -0.36 -0.40 -7.12
C ALA A 52 -1.21 -0.24 -5.85
N HIS A 53 -1.36 -1.29 -5.03
CA HIS A 53 -2.05 -1.20 -3.74
C HIS A 53 -1.19 -0.56 -2.64
N ASP A 54 0.14 -0.66 -2.74
CA ASP A 54 1.14 -0.07 -1.83
C ASP A 54 0.83 -0.25 -0.33
N TYR A 55 0.66 -1.51 0.09
CA TYR A 55 0.39 -1.84 1.49
C TYR A 55 1.51 -1.40 2.45
N ALA A 56 2.75 -1.27 1.97
CA ALA A 56 3.84 -0.73 2.77
C ALA A 56 3.61 0.75 3.12
N LEU A 57 3.09 1.56 2.19
CA LEU A 57 2.71 2.95 2.47
C LEU A 57 1.53 3.04 3.45
N LEU A 58 0.53 2.16 3.31
CA LEU A 58 -0.57 2.05 4.28
C LEU A 58 -0.03 1.81 5.70
N CYS A 59 0.84 0.81 5.86
CA CYS A 59 1.45 0.50 7.15
C CYS A 59 2.33 1.66 7.67
N ALA A 60 3.10 2.31 6.79
CA ALA A 60 3.97 3.42 7.16
C ALA A 60 3.19 4.66 7.63
N TYR A 61 1.98 4.90 7.14
CA TYR A 61 1.10 5.96 7.65
C TYR A 61 0.39 5.59 8.96
N THR A 62 0.08 4.31 9.16
CA THR A 62 -0.63 3.83 10.36
C THR A 62 0.30 3.50 11.53
N HIS A 63 1.59 3.28 11.27
CA HIS A 63 2.63 3.00 12.24
C HIS A 63 3.85 3.91 11.99
N PRO A 64 3.75 5.21 12.29
CA PRO A 64 4.76 6.21 11.91
C PRO A 64 6.05 6.19 12.75
N ASP A 65 6.11 5.41 13.83
CA ASP A 65 7.24 5.23 14.75
C ASP A 65 7.62 3.73 14.83
#